data_AF-R6HIQ3-F1
#
_entry.id   AF-R6HIQ3-F1
#
_cell.length_a   1.000
_cell.length_b   1.000
_cell.length_c   1.000
_cell.angle_alpha   90.00
_cell.angle_beta   90.00
_cell.angle_gamma   90.00
#
_symmetry.space_group_name_H-M   'P 1'
#
loop_
_entity.id
_entity.type
_entity.pdbx_description
1 polymer ?
#
loop_
_entity_poly.entity_id
_entity_poly.type
_entity_poly.pdbx_seq_one_letter_code
_entity_poly.pdbx_strand_id
1 'polypeptide(L)'
;MTKFYRAVYEDEMTDFYRGIYQDAMSDMYDTYYAGVLQSSSGKVAYKTLSDECTEFYRAYSDAQSDLYRSYSDAQSDLYRDYSDVLSAFYNKEYDVDKTLGNK
;
A
#
# COMPACT_ATOMS: atom_id res chain seq x y z
N MET A 1 4.98 17.46 -18.89
CA MET A 1 3.89 17.10 -17.96
C MET A 1 3.49 15.63 -18.05
N THR A 2 3.17 15.08 -19.21
CA THR A 2 2.79 13.64 -19.34
C THR A 2 3.85 12.66 -18.84
N LYS A 3 5.15 12.97 -19.01
CA LYS A 3 6.25 12.13 -18.49
C LYS A 3 6.37 12.15 -16.95
N PHE A 4 6.04 13.27 -16.31
CA PHE A 4 6.07 13.39 -14.84
C PHE A 4 4.88 12.66 -14.21
N TYR A 5 3.69 12.86 -14.78
CA TYR A 5 2.51 12.07 -14.42
C TYR A 5 2.80 10.57 -14.55
N ARG A 6 3.40 10.14 -15.66
CA ARG A 6 3.71 8.73 -15.88
C ARG A 6 4.72 8.16 -14.87
N ALA A 7 5.86 8.83 -14.71
CA ALA A 7 6.92 8.33 -13.84
C ALA A 7 6.49 8.27 -12.36
N VAL A 8 5.71 9.24 -11.89
CA VAL A 8 5.36 9.35 -10.47
C VAL A 8 4.02 8.68 -10.15
N TYR A 9 3.03 8.79 -11.03
CA TYR A 9 1.68 8.28 -10.78
C TYR A 9 1.45 6.87 -11.35
N GLU A 10 2.05 6.51 -12.49
CA GLU A 10 1.92 5.14 -13.01
C GLU A 10 3.00 4.23 -12.41
N ASP A 11 4.28 4.58 -12.48
CA ASP A 11 5.35 3.65 -12.14
C ASP A 11 5.43 3.43 -10.61
N GLU A 12 5.65 4.48 -9.81
CA GLU A 12 5.85 4.34 -8.35
C GLU A 12 4.61 3.82 -7.59
N MET A 13 3.41 4.26 -7.96
CA MET A 13 2.18 3.75 -7.34
C MET A 13 1.91 2.29 -7.73
N THR A 14 2.23 1.90 -8.96
CA THR A 14 2.16 0.49 -9.36
C THR A 14 3.14 -0.36 -8.58
N ASP A 15 4.36 0.14 -8.36
CA ASP A 15 5.39 -0.58 -7.60
C ASP A 15 5.02 -0.70 -6.12
N PHE A 16 4.46 0.35 -5.51
CA PHE A 16 3.89 0.27 -4.16
C PHE A 16 2.79 -0.80 -4.08
N TYR A 17 1.83 -0.77 -5.02
CA TYR A 17 0.72 -1.71 -5.04
C TYR A 17 1.19 -3.15 -5.21
N ARG A 18 2.15 -3.40 -6.10
CA ARG A 18 2.68 -4.75 -6.33
C ARG A 18 3.54 -5.22 -5.16
N GLY A 19 4.58 -4.47 -4.80
CA GLY A 19 5.57 -4.93 -3.83
C GLY A 19 5.05 -5.00 -2.40
N ILE A 20 4.20 -4.04 -1.98
CA ILE A 20 3.74 -3.97 -0.59
C ILE A 20 2.34 -4.56 -0.44
N TYR A 21 1.39 -4.11 -1.27
CA TYR A 21 0.00 -4.56 -1.09
C TYR A 21 -0.22 -5.99 -1.58
N GLN A 22 0.42 -6.40 -2.67
CA GLN A 22 0.23 -7.74 -3.25
C GLN A 22 1.23 -8.76 -2.70
N ASP A 23 2.54 -8.52 -2.88
CA ASP A 23 3.57 -9.51 -2.57
C ASP A 23 3.71 -9.73 -1.06
N ALA A 24 3.91 -8.68 -0.26
CA ALA A 24 4.11 -8.83 1.18
C ALA A 24 2.87 -9.41 1.90
N MET A 25 1.66 -9.06 1.47
CA MET A 25 0.43 -9.64 2.03
C MET A 25 0.27 -11.11 1.61
N SER A 26 0.56 -11.45 0.35
CA SER A 26 0.56 -12.84 -0.11
C SER A 26 1.57 -13.68 0.69
N ASP A 27 2.79 -13.19 0.86
CA ASP A 27 3.84 -13.87 1.62
C ASP A 27 3.43 -14.10 3.07
N MET A 28 2.77 -13.13 3.70
CA MET A 28 2.29 -13.25 5.07
C MET A 28 1.20 -14.33 5.18
N TYR A 29 0.28 -14.38 4.21
CA TYR A 29 -0.76 -15.39 4.13
C TYR A 29 -0.16 -16.80 3.93
N ASP A 30 0.75 -16.94 2.97
CA ASP A 30 1.40 -18.21 2.65
C ASP A 30 2.25 -18.71 3.82
N THR A 31 3.04 -17.82 4.46
CA THR A 31 3.85 -18.16 5.63
C THR A 31 2.99 -18.72 6.77
N TYR A 32 1.82 -18.13 7.00
CA TYR A 32 0.91 -18.59 8.05
C TYR A 32 0.27 -19.93 7.70
N TYR A 33 -0.38 -20.07 6.55
CA TYR A 33 -1.14 -21.27 6.21
C TYR A 33 -0.24 -22.44 5.78
N ALA A 34 0.75 -22.20 4.92
CA ALA A 34 1.66 -23.25 4.44
C ALA A 34 2.79 -23.56 5.44
N GLY A 35 3.20 -22.59 6.26
CA GLY A 35 4.25 -22.80 7.27
C GLY A 35 3.70 -23.14 8.65
N VAL A 36 3.13 -22.15 9.32
CA VAL A 36 2.75 -22.23 10.74
C VAL A 36 1.61 -23.23 10.97
N LEU A 37 0.54 -23.14 10.18
CA LEU A 37 -0.64 -23.97 10.34
C LEU A 37 -0.38 -25.43 9.96
N GLN A 38 0.30 -25.64 8.83
CA GLN A 38 0.65 -27.00 8.38
C GLN A 38 1.56 -27.71 9.38
N SER A 39 2.53 -27.00 9.96
CA SER A 39 3.50 -27.58 10.90
C SER A 39 2.91 -27.91 12.27
N SER A 40 1.81 -27.29 12.67
CA SER A 40 1.13 -27.45 13.95
C SER A 40 -0.03 -28.46 13.92
N SER A 41 -0.48 -28.86 12.72
CA SER A 41 -1.49 -29.90 12.53
C SER A 41 -1.12 -31.21 13.25
N GLY A 42 -2.02 -31.72 14.09
CA GLY A 42 -1.82 -32.92 14.90
C GLY A 42 -0.92 -32.76 16.13
N LYS A 43 -0.31 -31.58 16.35
CA LYS A 43 0.52 -31.27 17.51
C LYS A 43 -0.18 -30.40 18.55
N VAL A 44 -1.18 -29.64 18.12
CA VAL A 44 -1.93 -28.70 18.96
C VAL A 44 -3.41 -29.07 18.93
N ALA A 45 -4.13 -28.79 20.03
CA ALA A 45 -5.58 -28.99 20.09
C ALA A 45 -6.29 -28.15 19.02
N TYR A 46 -7.29 -28.73 18.37
CA TYR A 46 -8.05 -28.08 17.29
C TYR A 46 -8.60 -26.70 17.70
N LYS A 47 -9.14 -26.58 18.92
CA LYS A 47 -9.70 -25.30 19.41
C LYS A 47 -8.65 -24.20 19.41
N THR A 48 -7.46 -24.46 19.94
CA THR A 48 -6.36 -23.49 19.98
C THR A 48 -5.93 -23.08 18.57
N LEU A 49 -5.82 -24.05 17.66
CA LEU A 49 -5.53 -23.79 16.24
C LEU A 49 -6.59 -22.91 15.57
N SER A 50 -7.87 -23.16 15.87
CA SER A 50 -8.99 -22.39 15.34
C SER A 50 -9.04 -20.96 15.88
N ASP A 51 -8.74 -20.77 17.17
CA ASP A 51 -8.70 -19.45 17.81
C ASP A 51 -7.56 -18.61 17.19
N GLU A 52 -6.36 -19.18 17.05
CA GLU A 52 -5.21 -18.54 16.38
C GLU A 52 -5.49 -18.17 14.92
N CYS A 53 -6.13 -19.04 14.15
CA CYS A 53 -6.56 -18.71 12.78
C CYS A 53 -7.44 -17.47 12.72
N THR A 54 -8.34 -17.33 13.70
CA THR A 54 -9.27 -16.22 13.77
C THR A 54 -8.54 -14.92 14.08
N GLU A 55 -7.59 -14.95 15.03
CA GLU A 55 -6.77 -13.80 15.37
C GLU A 55 -5.87 -13.37 14.21
N PHE A 56 -5.22 -14.33 13.54
CA PHE A 56 -4.44 -14.06 12.34
C PHE A 56 -5.27 -13.39 11.26
N TYR A 57 -6.45 -13.92 10.94
CA TYR A 57 -7.30 -13.35 9.89
C TYR A 57 -7.74 -11.92 10.21
N ARG A 58 -8.04 -11.61 11.49
CA ARG A 58 -8.36 -10.25 11.92
C ARG A 58 -7.18 -9.31 11.70
N ALA A 59 -6.00 -9.67 12.20
CA ALA A 59 -4.80 -8.86 12.04
C ALA A 59 -4.42 -8.66 10.57
N TYR A 60 -4.54 -9.70 9.74
CA TYR A 60 -4.32 -9.63 8.31
C TYR A 60 -5.29 -8.66 7.62
N SER A 61 -6.58 -8.75 7.93
CA SER A 61 -7.61 -7.88 7.36
C SER A 61 -7.43 -6.41 7.77
N ASP A 62 -7.04 -6.17 9.03
CA ASP A 62 -6.74 -4.83 9.52
C ASP A 62 -5.52 -4.24 8.80
N ALA A 63 -4.44 -5.02 8.66
CA ALA A 63 -3.23 -4.61 7.95
C ALA A 63 -3.49 -4.30 6.46
N GLN A 64 -4.28 -5.14 5.76
CA GLN A 64 -4.70 -4.84 4.38
C GLN A 64 -5.46 -3.52 4.28
N SER A 65 -6.36 -3.25 5.23
CA SER A 65 -7.16 -2.03 5.24
C SER A 65 -6.29 -0.79 5.46
N ASP A 66 -5.32 -0.86 6.36
CA ASP A 66 -4.41 0.26 6.65
C ASP A 66 -3.44 0.52 5.49
N LEU A 67 -2.94 -0.54 4.83
CA LEU A 67 -2.15 -0.39 3.61
C LEU A 67 -2.95 0.26 2.48
N TYR A 68 -4.19 -0.17 2.27
CA TYR A 68 -5.05 0.41 1.25
C TYR A 68 -5.33 1.90 1.51
N ARG A 69 -5.58 2.29 2.76
CA ARG A 69 -5.73 3.71 3.13
C ARG A 69 -4.47 4.51 2.81
N SER A 70 -3.31 4.00 3.24
CA SER A 70 -2.03 4.66 3.00
C SER A 70 -1.75 4.84 1.50
N TYR A 71 -2.05 3.82 0.70
CA TYR A 71 -1.97 3.87 -0.76
C TYR A 71 -2.89 4.95 -1.35
N SER A 72 -4.16 4.94 -0.95
CA SER A 72 -5.17 5.87 -1.45
C SER A 72 -4.84 7.32 -1.09
N ASP A 73 -4.33 7.56 0.13
CA ASP A 73 -3.92 8.88 0.59
C ASP A 73 -2.72 9.38 -0.24
N ALA A 74 -1.68 8.55 -0.40
CA ALA A 74 -0.51 8.90 -1.19
C ALA A 74 -0.86 9.16 -2.67
N GLN A 75 -1.73 8.35 -3.26
CA GLN A 75 -2.21 8.54 -4.62
C GLN A 75 -2.97 9.88 -4.77
N SER A 76 -3.77 10.23 -3.77
CA SER A 76 -4.56 11.47 -3.76
C SER A 76 -3.67 12.71 -3.63
N ASP A 77 -2.65 12.64 -2.78
CA ASP A 77 -1.68 13.72 -2.59
C ASP A 77 -0.85 13.94 -3.86
N LEU A 78 -0.36 12.87 -4.50
CA LEU A 78 0.35 12.97 -5.78
C LEU A 78 -0.50 13.61 -6.88
N TYR A 79 -1.78 13.25 -6.97
CA TYR A 79 -2.68 13.85 -7.95
C TYR A 79 -2.89 15.35 -7.70
N ARG A 80 -2.97 15.75 -6.43
CA ARG A 80 -3.09 17.16 -6.03
C ARG A 80 -1.83 17.94 -6.42
N ASP A 81 -0.66 17.45 -6.04
CA ASP A 81 0.62 18.07 -6.35
C ASP A 81 0.82 18.22 -7.87
N TYR A 82 0.47 17.20 -8.66
CA TYR A 82 0.46 17.27 -10.12
C TYR A 82 -0.45 18.38 -10.65
N SER A 83 -1.66 18.49 -10.10
CA SER A 83 -2.66 19.48 -10.51
C SER A 83 -2.24 20.90 -10.16
N ASP A 84 -1.60 21.09 -9.01
CA ASP A 84 -1.10 22.38 -8.54
C ASP A 84 0.06 22.86 -9.42
N VAL A 85 1.04 21.98 -9.72
CA VAL A 85 2.16 22.28 -10.63
C VAL A 85 1.67 22.61 -12.03
N LEU A 86 0.70 21.85 -12.56
CA LEU A 86 0.13 22.13 -13.87
C LEU A 86 -0.55 23.50 -13.90
N SER A 87 -1.31 23.83 -12.86
CA SER A 87 -2.01 25.11 -12.74
C SER A 87 -1.04 26.28 -12.63
N ALA A 88 0.03 26.15 -11.84
CA ALA A 88 1.10 27.15 -11.74
C ALA A 88 1.77 27.40 -13.10
N PHE A 89 2.09 26.32 -13.83
CA PHE A 89 2.69 26.42 -15.15
C PHE A 89 1.80 27.20 -16.14
N TYR A 90 0.48 26.95 -16.14
CA TYR A 90 -0.47 27.71 -16.96
C TYR A 90 -0.49 29.21 -16.59
N ASN A 91 -0.27 29.52 -15.31
CA ASN A 91 -0.18 30.89 -14.80
C ASN A 91 1.23 31.50 -14.94
N LYS A 92 2.16 30.83 -15.63
CA LYS A 92 3.56 31.26 -15.81
C LYS A 92 4.34 31.41 -14.49
N GLU A 93 3.92 30.69 -13.46
CA GLU A 93 4.69 30.49 -12.23
C GLU A 93 5.52 29.21 -12.40
N TYR A 94 6.84 29.33 -12.21
CA TYR A 94 7.80 28.25 -12.48
C TYR A 94 8.59 27.85 -11.24
N ASP A 95 8.33 28.50 -10.11
CA ASP A 95 8.86 28.11 -8.82
C ASP A 95 8.05 26.91 -8.29
N VAL A 96 8.56 25.70 -8.57
CA VAL A 96 7.92 24.44 -8.19
C VAL A 96 7.95 24.26 -6.67
N ASP A 97 9.02 24.65 -6.00
CA ASP A 97 9.17 24.54 -4.54
C ASP A 97 8.14 25.43 -3.83
N LYS A 98 7.94 26.65 -4.32
CA LYS A 98 6.87 27.54 -3.87
C LYS A 98 5.48 26.96 -4.16
N THR A 99 5.30 26.28 -5.29
CA THR A 99 3.99 25.75 -5.71
C THR A 99 3.56 24.55 -4.86
N LEU A 100 4.49 23.63 -4.58
CA LEU A 100 4.22 22.47 -3.75
C LEU A 100 4.17 22.82 -2.25
N GLY A 101 4.71 23.99 -1.89
CA GLY A 101 5.02 24.38 -0.52
C GLY A 101 6.15 23.51 -0.01
N ASN A 102 7.12 24.08 0.71
CA ASN A 102 8.17 23.31 1.39
C ASN A 102 7.56 22.33 2.40
N LYS A 103 7.12 21.16 1.93
CA LYS A 103 6.66 20.01 2.71
C LYS A 103 7.83 19.07 2.95
#